data_AF-A0A370R4V5-F1
#
_entry.id   AF-A0A370R4V5-F1
#
_cell.length_a   1.000
_cell.length_b   1.000
_cell.length_c   1.000
_cell.angle_alpha   90.00
_cell.angle_beta   90.00
_cell.angle_gamma   90.00
#
_symmetry.space_group_name_H-M   'P 1'
#
loop_
_entity.id
_entity.type
_entity.pdbx_description
1 polymer ?
#
loop_
_entity_poly.entity_id
_entity_poly.type
_entity_poly.pdbx_seq_one_letter_code
_entity_poly.pdbx_strand_id
1 'polypeptide(L)'
;MRAYRVASVMEAFANDARKSRSDAEGLLADMRSRQMMMQEQIRAAYQQMARLLMQESPDVGELQNIQGLLNQLQREIQSTRDDLARSEVTLQERQARRLSVQEQIDQLLAERDKRLEETPDAHQAYLLMNQLQGDVDTLAHDHHELENEVQEKQREYAAARLFMFLLRRKFGQPDYRAWPVARNLDAWLARTIRFNDNLANYQMLGALLSTSERRLSAARAALEERAAQHQSRVAAIEEQLQLPLYYQRQKSSEEELSASMRHIADLQTRLAQYAQGTGPLFDAIAQQLSQQIAQMPHDRLELMVGKTASPEDDRLLGTVQQLKRDAQDIDGQIRTQELSCVAVRTQAERAEQLVQAFHRNGYNDAQLEYDWGFFNSPEKLFTSYLRGNSALNDVMRQLSAIARRRPSGGGSLSFPSTGGSSGSIFGSSSPRSSGGGGGFHTSSSSGGGGFRTTDRF
;
A
#
# COMPACT_ATOMS: atom_id res chain seq x y z
N MET A 1 -1.41 -19.98 7.13
CA MET A 1 -0.15 -19.20 7.27
C MET A 1 -0.50 -17.72 7.41
N ARG A 2 -0.01 -17.02 8.45
CA ARG A 2 -0.35 -15.61 8.72
C ARG A 2 0.14 -14.64 7.63
N ALA A 3 -0.60 -13.55 7.39
CA ALA A 3 -0.25 -12.54 6.39
C ALA A 3 1.18 -11.98 6.53
N TYR A 4 1.61 -11.67 7.75
CA TYR A 4 2.97 -11.16 7.98
C TYR A 4 4.07 -12.17 7.62
N ARG A 5 3.80 -13.49 7.70
CA ARG A 5 4.75 -14.52 7.25
C ARG A 5 4.83 -14.61 5.74
N VAL A 6 3.70 -14.44 5.05
CA VAL A 6 3.70 -14.33 3.59
C VAL A 6 4.44 -13.06 3.16
N ALA A 7 4.19 -11.95 3.84
CA ALA A 7 4.91 -10.70 3.65
C ALA A 7 6.42 -10.85 3.89
N SER A 8 6.84 -11.55 4.95
CA SER A 8 8.26 -11.77 5.24
C SER A 8 8.95 -12.60 4.16
N VAL A 9 8.27 -13.64 3.64
CA VAL A 9 8.80 -14.42 2.52
C VAL A 9 8.94 -13.55 1.27
N MET A 10 7.92 -12.76 0.94
CA MET A 10 7.98 -11.81 -0.18
C MET A 10 9.10 -10.79 -0.04
N GLU A 11 9.26 -10.21 1.14
CA GLU A 11 10.31 -9.25 1.44
C GLU A 11 11.70 -9.88 1.33
N ALA A 12 11.87 -11.13 1.77
CA ALA A 12 13.11 -11.88 1.59
C ALA A 12 13.44 -12.07 0.10
N PHE A 13 12.46 -12.48 -0.71
CA PHE A 13 12.65 -12.58 -2.17
C PHE A 13 13.00 -11.23 -2.82
N ALA A 14 12.36 -10.13 -2.39
CA ALA A 14 12.68 -8.80 -2.89
C ALA A 14 14.10 -8.36 -2.49
N ASN A 15 14.53 -8.70 -1.27
CA ASN A 15 15.90 -8.43 -0.83
C ASN A 15 16.93 -9.24 -1.62
N ASP A 16 16.68 -10.53 -1.87
CA ASP A 16 17.57 -11.37 -2.69
C ASP A 16 17.69 -10.84 -4.13
N ALA A 17 16.58 -10.38 -4.71
CA ALA A 17 16.57 -9.77 -6.03
C ALA A 17 17.29 -8.41 -6.05
N ARG A 18 17.19 -7.60 -4.98
CA ARG A 18 17.95 -6.36 -4.83
C ARG A 18 19.45 -6.60 -4.69
N LYS A 19 19.83 -7.61 -3.90
CA LYS A 19 21.22 -7.99 -3.71
C LYS A 19 21.85 -8.48 -5.01
N SER A 20 21.17 -9.37 -5.74
CA SER A 20 21.67 -9.83 -7.03
C SER A 20 21.81 -8.70 -8.05
N ARG A 21 20.90 -7.71 -8.03
CA ARG A 21 21.01 -6.48 -8.82
C ARG A 21 22.24 -5.67 -8.44
N SER A 22 22.44 -5.42 -7.15
CA SER A 22 23.62 -4.71 -6.61
C SER A 22 24.92 -5.40 -7.02
N ASP A 23 24.99 -6.72 -6.88
CA ASP A 23 26.17 -7.51 -7.25
C ASP A 23 26.47 -7.41 -8.76
N ALA A 24 25.44 -7.51 -9.60
CA ALA A 24 25.57 -7.43 -11.06
C ALA A 24 25.97 -6.01 -11.53
N GLU A 25 25.32 -4.96 -11.00
CA GLU A 25 25.62 -3.56 -11.31
C GLU A 25 27.02 -3.18 -10.81
N GLY A 26 27.41 -3.64 -9.62
CA GLY A 26 28.75 -3.40 -9.08
C GLY A 26 29.85 -4.07 -9.91
N LEU A 27 29.63 -5.31 -10.37
CA LEU A 27 30.57 -5.98 -11.27
C LEU A 27 30.69 -5.24 -12.61
N LEU A 28 29.59 -4.74 -13.16
CA LEU A 28 29.61 -3.93 -14.39
C LEU A 28 30.35 -2.60 -14.20
N ALA A 29 30.15 -1.92 -13.06
CA ALA A 29 30.87 -0.70 -12.71
C ALA A 29 32.39 -0.95 -12.60
N ASP A 30 32.81 -2.06 -11.99
CA ASP A 30 34.22 -2.45 -11.91
C ASP A 30 34.82 -2.71 -13.30
N MET A 31 34.10 -3.42 -14.17
CA MET A 31 34.54 -3.68 -15.54
C MET A 31 34.75 -2.38 -16.32
N ARG A 32 33.85 -1.41 -16.18
CA ARG A 32 33.97 -0.09 -16.81
C ARG A 32 35.11 0.74 -16.24
N SER A 33 35.32 0.69 -14.93
CA SER A 33 36.49 1.32 -14.29
C SER A 33 37.80 0.71 -14.80
N ARG A 34 37.87 -0.63 -14.94
CA ARG A 34 39.03 -1.33 -15.53
C ARG A 34 39.26 -0.96 -16.99
N GLN A 35 38.18 -0.82 -17.77
CA GLN A 35 38.26 -0.36 -19.17
C GLN A 35 38.91 1.02 -19.25
N MET A 36 38.50 1.97 -18.40
CA MET A 36 39.11 3.31 -18.35
C MET A 36 40.59 3.27 -17.93
N MET A 37 40.93 2.43 -16.94
CA MET A 37 42.34 2.22 -16.56
C MET A 37 43.18 1.67 -17.71
N MET A 38 42.66 0.71 -18.48
CA MET A 38 43.35 0.18 -19.66
C MET A 38 43.52 1.23 -20.75
N GLN A 39 42.51 2.07 -20.98
CA GLN A 39 42.63 3.18 -21.93
C GLN A 39 43.72 4.18 -21.52
N GLU A 40 43.81 4.50 -20.22
CA GLU A 40 44.90 5.34 -19.69
C GLU A 40 46.27 4.67 -19.83
N GLN A 41 46.37 3.35 -19.62
CA GLN A 41 47.64 2.61 -19.83
C GLN A 41 48.06 2.61 -21.30
N ILE A 42 47.13 2.40 -22.23
CA ILE A 42 47.37 2.50 -23.68
C ILE A 42 47.89 3.89 -24.02
N ARG A 43 47.23 4.93 -23.48
CA ARG A 43 47.63 6.33 -23.66
C ARG A 43 49.03 6.60 -23.12
N ALA A 44 49.35 6.15 -21.91
CA ALA A 44 50.66 6.32 -21.30
C ALA A 44 51.76 5.63 -22.12
N ALA A 45 51.49 4.45 -22.68
CA ALA A 45 52.42 3.74 -23.55
C ALA A 45 52.64 4.49 -24.88
N TYR A 46 51.60 5.09 -25.48
CA TYR A 46 51.76 5.97 -26.64
C TYR A 46 52.58 7.22 -26.35
N GLN A 47 52.40 7.85 -25.18
CA GLN A 47 53.21 8.99 -24.76
C GLN A 47 54.68 8.61 -24.55
N GLN A 48 54.96 7.42 -24.00
CA GLN A 48 56.33 6.91 -23.88
C GLN A 48 56.97 6.69 -25.26
N MET A 49 56.22 6.13 -26.22
CA MET A 49 56.68 5.99 -27.61
C MET A 49 56.94 7.33 -28.28
N ALA A 50 56.03 8.30 -28.13
CA ALA A 50 56.22 9.66 -28.67
C ALA A 50 57.46 10.34 -28.08
N ARG A 51 57.73 10.17 -26.78
CA ARG A 51 58.94 10.70 -26.13
C ARG A 51 60.21 10.10 -26.71
N LEU A 52 60.24 8.78 -26.92
CA LEU A 52 61.42 8.08 -27.49
C LEU A 52 61.66 8.47 -28.95
N LEU A 53 60.60 8.62 -29.75
CA LEU A 53 60.70 8.83 -31.19
C LEU A 53 60.77 10.29 -31.63
N MET A 54 60.15 11.21 -30.88
CA MET A 54 59.99 12.62 -31.28
C MET A 54 60.70 13.60 -30.34
N GLN A 55 61.28 13.13 -29.22
CA GLN A 55 61.86 13.97 -28.17
C GLN A 55 60.92 15.08 -27.64
N GLU A 56 59.62 14.95 -27.89
CA GLU A 56 58.61 15.85 -27.35
C GLU A 56 58.43 15.57 -25.86
N SER A 57 58.53 16.63 -25.04
CA SER A 57 58.36 16.51 -23.59
C SER A 57 56.88 16.46 -23.24
N PRO A 58 56.42 15.45 -22.48
CA PRO A 58 55.02 15.37 -22.05
C PRO A 58 54.72 16.36 -20.93
N ASP A 59 53.48 16.83 -20.87
CA ASP A 59 52.94 17.52 -19.70
C ASP A 59 52.60 16.49 -18.59
N VAL A 60 53.58 16.26 -17.71
CA VAL A 60 53.49 15.25 -16.63
C VAL A 60 52.38 15.58 -15.62
N GLY A 61 51.92 16.84 -15.54
CA GLY A 61 50.84 17.24 -14.65
C GLY A 61 49.49 16.64 -15.02
N GLU A 62 49.22 16.44 -16.32
CA GLU A 62 47.93 15.94 -16.79
C GLU A 62 47.75 14.43 -16.58
N LEU A 63 48.84 13.65 -16.66
CA LEU A 63 48.89 12.21 -16.29
C LEU A 63 48.43 11.98 -14.86
N GLN A 64 48.94 12.80 -13.93
CA GLN A 64 48.66 12.66 -12.50
C GLN A 64 47.21 13.03 -12.17
N ASN A 65 46.60 13.96 -12.91
CA ASN A 65 45.23 14.38 -12.73
C ASN A 65 44.23 13.26 -13.11
N ILE A 66 44.38 12.62 -14.28
CA ILE A 66 43.48 11.52 -14.69
C ILE A 66 43.62 10.32 -13.74
N GLN A 67 44.84 9.98 -13.35
CA GLN A 67 45.07 8.89 -12.41
C GLN A 67 44.48 9.20 -11.02
N GLY A 68 44.51 10.47 -10.59
CA GLY A 68 43.81 10.94 -9.39
C GLY A 68 42.29 10.75 -9.47
N LEU A 69 41.68 11.11 -10.60
CA LEU A 69 40.25 10.94 -10.85
C LEU A 69 39.83 9.46 -10.92
N LEU A 70 40.62 8.60 -11.59
CA LEU A 70 40.38 7.15 -11.63
C LEU A 70 40.44 6.53 -10.23
N ASN A 71 41.44 6.91 -9.43
CA ASN A 71 41.57 6.47 -8.04
C ASN A 71 40.42 6.99 -7.16
N GLN A 72 39.90 8.18 -7.45
CA GLN A 72 38.70 8.70 -6.77
C GLN A 72 37.46 7.88 -7.16
N LEU A 73 37.24 7.65 -8.46
CA LEU A 73 36.12 6.87 -8.96
C LEU A 73 36.10 5.46 -8.36
N GLN A 74 37.25 4.78 -8.34
CA GLN A 74 37.35 3.43 -7.77
C GLN A 74 37.05 3.41 -6.26
N ARG A 75 37.51 4.43 -5.51
CA ARG A 75 37.18 4.59 -4.09
C ARG A 75 35.69 4.85 -3.87
N GLU A 76 35.08 5.69 -4.70
CA GLU A 76 33.64 5.98 -4.62
C GLU A 76 32.79 4.75 -4.93
N ILE A 77 33.13 3.97 -5.96
CA ILE A 77 32.47 2.69 -6.27
C ILE A 77 32.61 1.73 -5.08
N GLN A 78 33.81 1.54 -4.55
CA GLN A 78 34.04 0.62 -3.43
C GLN A 78 33.29 1.05 -2.17
N SER A 79 33.38 2.34 -1.80
CA SER A 79 32.65 2.87 -0.62
C SER A 79 31.15 2.72 -0.75
N THR A 80 30.59 2.97 -1.95
CA THR A 80 29.15 2.79 -2.22
C THR A 80 28.74 1.33 -2.04
N ARG A 81 29.56 0.37 -2.47
CA ARG A 81 29.28 -1.06 -2.30
C ARG A 81 29.39 -1.51 -0.85
N ASP A 82 30.40 -1.05 -0.14
CA ASP A 82 30.58 -1.35 1.28
C ASP A 82 29.41 -0.79 2.11
N ASP A 83 28.99 0.44 1.83
CA ASP A 83 27.84 1.08 2.48
C ASP A 83 26.52 0.37 2.14
N LEU A 84 26.37 -0.09 0.90
CA LEU A 84 25.20 -0.86 0.47
C LEU A 84 25.14 -2.22 1.17
N ALA A 85 26.25 -2.96 1.22
CA ALA A 85 26.32 -4.25 1.92
C ALA A 85 26.02 -4.11 3.42
N ARG A 86 26.56 -3.06 4.08
CA ARG A 86 26.25 -2.76 5.49
C ARG A 86 24.78 -2.40 5.70
N SER A 87 24.22 -1.61 4.79
CA SER A 87 22.82 -1.19 4.83
C SER A 87 21.87 -2.38 4.62
N GLU A 88 22.21 -3.32 3.74
CA GLU A 88 21.45 -4.55 3.51
C GLU A 88 21.43 -5.46 4.74
N VAL A 89 22.57 -5.66 5.41
CA VAL A 89 22.63 -6.42 6.68
C VAL A 89 21.77 -5.73 7.74
N THR A 90 21.89 -4.41 7.87
CA THR A 90 21.08 -3.62 8.81
C THR A 90 19.58 -3.74 8.50
N LEU A 91 19.19 -3.77 7.22
CA LEU A 91 17.80 -3.96 6.81
C LEU A 91 17.28 -5.34 7.24
N GLN A 92 18.06 -6.40 7.04
CA GLN A 92 17.69 -7.76 7.45
C GLN A 92 17.51 -7.87 8.97
N GLU A 93 18.42 -7.27 9.75
CA GLU A 93 18.31 -7.22 11.21
C GLU A 93 17.05 -6.47 11.66
N ARG A 94 16.76 -5.32 11.04
CA ARG A 94 15.54 -4.54 11.32
C ARG A 94 14.27 -5.30 10.96
N GLN A 95 14.25 -6.03 9.85
CA GLN A 95 13.13 -6.90 9.47
C GLN A 95 12.92 -8.04 10.46
N ALA A 96 13.98 -8.71 10.89
CA ALA A 96 13.91 -9.76 11.92
C ALA A 96 13.39 -9.20 13.25
N ARG A 97 13.82 -7.98 13.62
CA ARG A 97 13.32 -7.27 14.80
C ARG A 97 11.83 -6.91 14.68
N ARG A 98 11.37 -6.46 13.51
CA ARG A 98 9.95 -6.18 13.27
C ARG A 98 9.10 -7.44 13.43
N LEU A 99 9.56 -8.56 12.89
CA LEU A 99 8.87 -9.85 13.02
C LEU A 99 8.80 -10.32 14.47
N SER A 100 9.89 -10.19 15.24
CA SER A 100 9.87 -10.57 16.65
C SER A 100 8.93 -9.69 17.49
N VAL A 101 8.86 -8.39 17.20
CA VAL A 101 7.89 -7.49 17.84
C VAL A 101 6.44 -7.87 17.47
N GLN A 102 6.18 -8.21 16.21
CA GLN A 102 4.85 -8.67 15.77
C GLN A 102 4.44 -9.98 16.45
N GLU A 103 5.36 -10.94 16.57
CA GLU A 103 5.08 -12.19 17.28
C GLU A 103 4.81 -11.95 18.78
N GLN A 104 5.52 -11.01 19.41
CA GLN A 104 5.26 -10.60 20.80
C GLN A 104 3.89 -9.93 20.94
N ILE A 105 3.52 -9.05 20.02
CA ILE A 105 2.18 -8.43 19.99
C ILE A 105 1.10 -9.52 19.87
N ASP A 106 1.26 -10.49 18.98
CA ASP A 106 0.30 -11.58 18.81
C ASP A 106 0.14 -12.43 20.07
N GLN A 107 1.23 -12.68 20.80
CA GLN A 107 1.20 -13.39 22.09
C GLN A 107 0.46 -12.58 23.15
N LEU A 108 0.74 -11.29 23.25
CA LEU A 108 0.09 -10.39 24.21
C LEU A 108 -1.39 -10.17 23.88
N LEU A 109 -1.77 -10.13 22.60
CA LEU A 109 -3.17 -10.08 22.18
C LEU A 109 -3.91 -11.35 22.59
N ALA A 110 -3.30 -12.52 22.40
CA ALA A 110 -3.89 -13.78 22.85
C ALA A 110 -4.02 -13.84 24.39
N GLU A 111 -3.06 -13.26 25.13
CA GLU A 111 -3.15 -13.15 26.59
C GLU A 111 -4.22 -12.16 27.04
N ARG A 112 -4.33 -11.00 26.37
CA ARG A 112 -5.41 -10.03 26.59
C ARG A 112 -6.77 -10.66 26.42
N ASP A 113 -6.97 -11.40 25.33
CA ASP A 113 -8.24 -12.05 25.03
C ASP A 113 -8.59 -13.08 26.11
N LYS A 114 -7.62 -13.90 26.55
CA LYS A 114 -7.81 -14.83 27.67
C LYS A 114 -8.19 -14.11 28.97
N ARG A 115 -7.52 -13.02 29.33
CA ARG A 115 -7.84 -12.25 30.56
C ARG A 115 -9.22 -11.61 30.49
N LEU A 116 -9.63 -11.15 29.31
CA LEU A 116 -10.98 -10.61 29.09
C LEU A 116 -12.05 -11.71 29.19
N GLU A 117 -11.76 -12.93 28.73
CA GLU A 117 -12.63 -14.09 28.90
C GLU A 117 -12.72 -14.57 30.35
N GLU A 118 -11.61 -14.54 31.08
CA GLU A 118 -11.54 -14.93 32.50
C GLU A 118 -12.21 -13.92 33.44
N THR A 119 -12.43 -12.67 32.99
CA THR A 119 -13.08 -11.62 33.77
C THR A 119 -14.59 -11.62 33.52
N PRO A 120 -15.43 -12.11 34.45
CA PRO A 120 -16.86 -12.31 34.20
C PRO A 120 -17.59 -11.00 33.84
N ASP A 121 -17.23 -9.91 34.50
CA ASP A 121 -17.81 -8.59 34.26
C ASP A 121 -17.48 -8.04 32.87
N ALA A 122 -16.28 -8.32 32.35
CA ALA A 122 -15.85 -7.88 31.02
C ALA A 122 -16.55 -8.68 29.92
N HIS A 123 -16.64 -9.99 30.10
CA HIS A 123 -17.38 -10.89 29.23
C HIS A 123 -18.86 -10.52 29.13
N GLN A 124 -19.53 -10.28 30.26
CA GLN A 124 -20.93 -9.84 30.29
C GLN A 124 -21.12 -8.48 29.61
N ALA A 125 -20.22 -7.52 29.85
CA ALA A 125 -20.28 -6.22 29.21
C ALA A 125 -20.17 -6.32 27.67
N TYR A 126 -19.32 -7.22 27.16
CA TYR A 126 -19.21 -7.47 25.72
C TYR A 126 -20.49 -8.07 25.13
N LEU A 127 -21.09 -9.08 25.80
CA LEU A 127 -22.34 -9.67 25.34
C LEU A 127 -23.47 -8.63 25.28
N LEU A 128 -23.59 -7.79 26.31
CA LEU A 128 -24.60 -6.73 26.36
C LEU A 128 -24.35 -5.65 25.29
N MET A 129 -23.09 -5.28 25.05
CA MET A 129 -22.73 -4.36 23.97
C MET A 129 -23.14 -4.92 22.60
N ASN A 130 -22.86 -6.19 22.32
CA ASN A 130 -23.24 -6.83 21.05
C ASN A 130 -24.75 -6.97 20.89
N GLN A 131 -25.47 -7.26 21.97
CA GLN A 131 -26.94 -7.26 21.94
C GLN A 131 -27.47 -5.87 21.60
N LEU A 132 -26.99 -4.83 22.28
CA LEU A 132 -27.38 -3.44 21.99
C LEU A 132 -27.02 -3.02 20.57
N GLN A 133 -25.90 -3.50 20.02
CA GLN A 133 -25.55 -3.26 18.62
C GLN A 133 -26.60 -3.87 17.68
N GLY A 134 -26.98 -5.13 17.90
CA GLY A 134 -28.05 -5.77 17.13
C GLY A 134 -29.41 -5.05 17.28
N ASP A 135 -29.74 -4.59 18.47
CA ASP A 135 -30.96 -3.81 18.73
C ASP A 135 -30.93 -2.46 18.00
N VAL A 136 -29.78 -1.77 17.98
CA VAL A 136 -29.62 -0.52 17.22
C VAL A 136 -29.74 -0.77 15.71
N ASP A 137 -29.14 -1.85 15.20
CA ASP A 137 -29.20 -2.17 13.78
C ASP A 137 -30.63 -2.50 13.32
N THR A 138 -31.37 -3.26 14.13
CA THR A 138 -32.80 -3.55 13.89
C THR A 138 -33.66 -2.29 14.00
N LEU A 139 -33.50 -1.48 15.05
CA LEU A 139 -34.22 -0.22 15.19
C LEU A 139 -33.91 0.78 14.06
N ALA A 140 -32.67 0.80 13.56
CA ALA A 140 -32.29 1.63 12.43
C ALA A 140 -32.95 1.17 11.13
N HIS A 141 -33.03 -0.15 10.92
CA HIS A 141 -33.75 -0.74 9.80
C HIS A 141 -35.24 -0.40 9.87
N ASP A 142 -35.89 -0.68 10.99
CA ASP A 142 -37.32 -0.40 11.21
C ASP A 142 -37.65 1.09 11.06
N HIS A 143 -36.78 1.96 11.57
CA HIS A 143 -36.93 3.41 11.43
C HIS A 143 -36.87 3.84 9.96
N HIS A 144 -35.95 3.28 9.17
CA HIS A 144 -35.85 3.57 7.74
C HIS A 144 -37.07 3.04 6.96
N GLU A 145 -37.60 1.86 7.30
CA GLU A 145 -38.85 1.37 6.71
C GLU A 145 -40.03 2.30 7.06
N LEU A 146 -40.15 2.71 8.32
CA LEU A 146 -41.18 3.64 8.77
C LEU A 146 -41.06 5.01 8.09
N GLU A 147 -39.85 5.52 7.90
CA GLU A 147 -39.60 6.76 7.15
C GLU A 147 -40.16 6.68 5.73
N ASN A 148 -39.90 5.59 5.02
CA ASN A 148 -40.40 5.36 3.67
C ASN A 148 -41.93 5.27 3.65
N GLU A 149 -42.53 4.49 4.55
CA GLU A 149 -43.98 4.34 4.65
C GLU A 149 -44.68 5.67 4.99
N VAL A 150 -44.10 6.45 5.91
CA VAL A 150 -44.59 7.78 6.28
C VAL A 150 -44.48 8.73 5.10
N GLN A 151 -43.37 8.74 4.36
CA GLN A 151 -43.20 9.58 3.18
C GLN A 151 -44.22 9.25 2.08
N GLU A 152 -44.46 7.97 1.81
CA GLU A 152 -45.46 7.53 0.83
C GLU A 152 -46.87 7.98 1.24
N LYS A 153 -47.28 7.68 2.48
CA LYS A 153 -48.59 8.11 2.99
C LYS A 153 -48.74 9.63 3.04
N GLN A 154 -47.70 10.37 3.41
CA GLN A 154 -47.74 11.83 3.40
C GLN A 154 -47.91 12.40 1.99
N ARG A 155 -47.32 11.77 0.96
CA ARG A 155 -47.54 12.17 -0.45
C ARG A 155 -48.98 11.96 -0.87
N GLU A 156 -49.62 10.86 -0.43
CA GLU A 156 -51.05 10.61 -0.68
C GLU A 156 -51.93 11.69 -0.05
N TYR A 157 -51.69 12.04 1.22
CA TYR A 157 -52.40 13.14 1.89
C TYR A 157 -52.15 14.50 1.22
N ALA A 158 -50.94 14.75 0.74
CA ALA A 158 -50.59 15.99 0.05
C ALA A 158 -51.28 16.11 -1.32
N ALA A 159 -51.47 14.99 -2.03
CA ALA A 159 -52.21 14.95 -3.29
C ALA A 159 -53.72 15.21 -3.10
N ALA A 160 -54.28 14.90 -1.93
CA ALA A 160 -55.68 15.13 -1.59
C ALA A 160 -56.00 16.63 -1.38
N ARG A 161 -56.35 17.32 -2.47
CA ARG A 161 -56.61 18.79 -2.51
C ARG A 161 -57.61 19.27 -1.46
N LEU A 162 -58.73 18.56 -1.27
CA LEU A 162 -59.78 18.95 -0.30
C LEU A 162 -59.30 18.82 1.15
N PHE A 163 -58.54 17.77 1.46
CA PHE A 163 -57.93 17.57 2.77
C PHE A 163 -56.94 18.70 3.08
N MET A 164 -56.03 18.98 2.14
CA MET A 164 -55.04 20.07 2.27
C MET A 164 -55.70 21.46 2.37
N PHE A 165 -56.83 21.68 1.69
CA PHE A 165 -57.59 22.92 1.81
C PHE A 165 -58.12 23.13 3.23
N LEU A 166 -58.79 22.13 3.80
CA LEU A 166 -59.32 22.19 5.17
C LEU A 166 -58.19 22.26 6.22
N LEU A 167 -57.08 21.55 5.98
CA LEU A 167 -55.89 21.59 6.83
C LEU A 167 -55.27 22.99 6.86
N ARG A 168 -55.09 23.65 5.70
CA ARG A 168 -54.56 25.02 5.61
C ARG A 168 -55.46 26.06 6.27
N ARG A 169 -56.79 25.87 6.21
CA ARG A 169 -57.74 26.73 6.93
C ARG A 169 -57.76 26.48 8.43
N LYS A 170 -57.04 25.45 8.93
CA LYS A 170 -57.07 24.99 10.31
C LYS A 170 -58.47 24.58 10.77
N PHE A 171 -59.29 24.01 9.87
CA PHE A 171 -60.64 23.55 10.21
C PHE A 171 -60.60 22.58 11.40
N GLY A 172 -61.46 22.77 12.39
CA GLY A 172 -61.48 21.94 13.61
C GLY A 172 -60.46 22.31 14.69
N GLN A 173 -59.58 23.30 14.47
CA GLN A 173 -58.66 23.83 15.49
C GLN A 173 -59.23 25.11 16.15
N PRO A 174 -58.75 25.49 17.36
CA PRO A 174 -59.18 26.72 18.05
C PRO A 174 -58.98 27.99 17.21
N ASP A 175 -57.98 27.98 16.34
CA ASP A 175 -57.61 29.09 15.45
C ASP A 175 -58.51 29.24 14.21
N TYR A 176 -59.50 28.36 14.03
CA TYR A 176 -60.35 28.36 12.84
C TYR A 176 -61.25 29.60 12.78
N ARG A 177 -60.97 30.50 11.84
CA ARG A 177 -61.76 31.71 11.57
C ARG A 177 -62.39 31.64 10.18
N ALA A 178 -63.70 31.47 10.13
CA ALA A 178 -64.47 31.50 8.89
C ALA A 178 -65.87 32.08 9.11
N TRP A 179 -66.41 32.73 8.07
CA TRP A 179 -67.77 33.27 8.06
C TRP A 179 -68.81 32.13 8.14
N PRO A 180 -69.99 32.32 8.76
CA PRO A 180 -70.94 31.23 9.05
C PRO A 180 -71.34 30.37 7.85
N VAL A 181 -71.51 30.97 6.66
CA VAL A 181 -71.82 30.24 5.42
C VAL A 181 -70.66 29.35 4.99
N ALA A 182 -69.43 29.87 5.01
CA ALA A 182 -68.23 29.11 4.70
C ALA A 182 -68.01 27.99 5.71
N ARG A 183 -68.36 28.20 6.98
CA ARG A 183 -68.26 27.19 8.05
C ARG A 183 -69.19 25.99 7.82
N ASN A 184 -70.39 26.22 7.30
CA ASN A 184 -71.32 25.12 6.97
C ASN A 184 -70.84 24.31 5.77
N LEU A 185 -70.30 24.97 4.73
CA LEU A 185 -69.70 24.30 3.57
C LEU A 185 -68.47 23.49 3.96
N ASP A 186 -67.57 24.07 4.76
CA ASP A 186 -66.39 23.37 5.25
C ASP A 186 -66.77 22.18 6.16
N ALA A 187 -67.84 22.29 6.96
CA ALA A 187 -68.36 21.18 7.77
C ALA A 187 -68.98 20.06 6.93
N TRP A 188 -69.64 20.39 5.81
CA TRP A 188 -70.14 19.39 4.86
C TRP A 188 -68.97 18.69 4.15
N LEU A 189 -68.01 19.44 3.62
CA LEU A 189 -66.78 18.92 3.02
C LEU A 189 -66.02 18.00 3.99
N ALA A 190 -65.88 18.42 5.24
CA ALA A 190 -65.19 17.67 6.29
C ALA A 190 -65.85 16.32 6.59
N ARG A 191 -67.19 16.22 6.54
CA ARG A 191 -67.90 14.94 6.70
C ARG A 191 -67.68 14.02 5.51
N THR A 192 -67.74 14.55 4.29
CA THR A 192 -67.57 13.77 3.05
C THR A 192 -66.19 13.11 2.99
N ILE A 193 -65.13 13.84 3.37
CA ILE A 193 -63.75 13.31 3.32
C ILE A 193 -63.29 12.70 4.65
N ARG A 194 -64.17 12.54 5.64
CA ARG A 194 -63.83 12.10 7.01
C ARG A 194 -62.61 12.84 7.59
N PHE A 195 -62.63 14.17 7.49
CA PHE A 195 -61.48 15.03 7.77
C PHE A 195 -60.89 14.82 9.16
N ASN A 196 -61.70 14.64 10.20
CA ASN A 196 -61.22 14.46 11.57
C ASN A 196 -60.41 13.16 11.73
N ASP A 197 -60.85 12.05 11.12
CA ASP A 197 -60.15 10.76 11.17
C ASP A 197 -58.82 10.86 10.41
N ASN A 198 -58.84 11.48 9.22
CA ASN A 198 -57.66 11.68 8.39
C ASN A 198 -56.66 12.65 9.03
N LEU A 199 -57.14 13.68 9.73
CA LEU A 199 -56.29 14.61 10.48
C LEU A 199 -55.58 13.88 11.64
N ALA A 200 -56.30 13.03 12.37
CA ALA A 200 -55.72 12.23 13.45
C ALA A 200 -54.67 11.24 12.91
N ASN A 201 -54.97 10.55 11.80
CA ASN A 201 -54.02 9.64 11.15
C ASN A 201 -52.77 10.37 10.65
N TYR A 202 -52.94 11.54 10.01
CA TYR A 202 -51.84 12.37 9.54
C TYR A 202 -50.93 12.84 10.68
N GLN A 203 -51.51 13.30 11.80
CA GLN A 203 -50.76 13.68 13.00
C GLN A 203 -50.05 12.47 13.64
N MET A 204 -50.72 11.30 13.64
CA MET A 204 -50.14 10.06 14.15
C MET A 204 -48.89 9.65 13.36
N LEU A 205 -48.86 9.78 12.03
CA LEU A 205 -47.67 9.46 11.24
C LEU A 205 -46.45 10.29 11.66
N GLY A 206 -46.63 11.60 11.86
CA GLY A 206 -45.55 12.47 12.36
C GLY A 206 -45.14 12.11 13.80
N ALA A 207 -46.10 11.77 14.66
CA ALA A 207 -45.82 11.33 16.02
C ALA A 207 -45.01 10.01 16.03
N LEU A 208 -45.41 9.02 15.23
CA LEU A 208 -44.72 7.74 15.10
C LEU A 208 -43.26 7.94 14.67
N LEU A 209 -43.03 8.74 13.63
CA LEU A 209 -41.67 9.05 13.17
C LEU A 209 -40.84 9.67 14.29
N SER A 210 -41.34 10.73 14.95
CA SER A 210 -40.64 11.38 16.06
C SER A 210 -40.36 10.45 17.26
N THR A 211 -41.22 9.44 17.50
CA THR A 211 -41.00 8.45 18.55
C THR A 211 -39.96 7.42 18.15
N SER A 212 -39.94 7.01 16.88
CA SER A 212 -38.93 6.10 16.34
C SER A 212 -37.54 6.73 16.36
N GLU A 213 -37.41 8.00 15.94
CA GLU A 213 -36.17 8.77 16.00
C GLU A 213 -35.63 8.85 17.43
N ARG A 214 -36.50 9.19 18.40
CA ARG A 214 -36.12 9.26 19.82
C ARG A 214 -35.66 7.91 20.38
N ARG A 215 -36.33 6.82 20.00
CA ARG A 215 -35.93 5.45 20.41
C ARG A 215 -34.57 5.10 19.82
N LEU A 216 -34.37 5.34 18.53
CA LEU A 216 -33.10 5.08 17.86
C LEU A 216 -31.97 5.91 18.47
N SER A 217 -32.20 7.21 18.73
CA SER A 217 -31.20 8.07 19.37
C SER A 217 -30.84 7.61 20.78
N ALA A 218 -31.83 7.18 21.57
CA ALA A 218 -31.60 6.67 22.92
C ALA A 218 -30.83 5.35 22.90
N ALA A 219 -31.18 4.44 21.98
CA ALA A 219 -30.47 3.17 21.79
C ALA A 219 -29.01 3.39 21.36
N ARG A 220 -28.76 4.33 20.43
CA ARG A 220 -27.40 4.72 20.01
C ARG A 220 -26.60 5.31 21.17
N ALA A 221 -27.18 6.21 21.96
CA ALA A 221 -26.51 6.78 23.11
C ALA A 221 -26.15 5.70 24.17
N ALA A 222 -27.06 4.77 24.43
CA ALA A 222 -26.80 3.64 25.33
C ALA A 222 -25.69 2.72 24.81
N LEU A 223 -25.67 2.44 23.51
CA LEU A 223 -24.61 1.68 22.86
C LEU A 223 -23.25 2.40 22.97
N GLU A 224 -23.19 3.70 22.69
CA GLU A 224 -21.96 4.50 22.80
C GLU A 224 -21.40 4.48 24.23
N GLU A 225 -22.26 4.66 25.24
CA GLU A 225 -21.85 4.60 26.64
C GLU A 225 -21.28 3.22 27.01
N ARG A 226 -21.95 2.15 26.59
CA ARG A 226 -21.51 0.77 26.84
C ARG A 226 -20.23 0.42 26.08
N ALA A 227 -20.09 0.87 24.84
CA ALA A 227 -18.88 0.72 24.06
C ALA A 227 -17.69 1.43 24.73
N ALA A 228 -17.90 2.65 25.23
CA ALA A 228 -16.87 3.40 25.96
C ALA A 228 -16.43 2.68 27.26
N GLN A 229 -17.39 2.17 28.05
CA GLN A 229 -17.11 1.39 29.27
C GLN A 229 -16.35 0.09 28.96
N HIS A 230 -16.73 -0.58 27.88
CA HIS A 230 -16.03 -1.79 27.42
C HIS A 230 -14.61 -1.46 26.97
N GLN A 231 -14.44 -0.40 26.16
CA GLN A 231 -13.14 0.05 25.67
C GLN A 231 -12.20 0.47 26.80
N SER A 232 -12.69 1.15 27.84
CA SER A 232 -11.85 1.51 29.00
C SER A 232 -11.32 0.29 29.75
N ARG A 233 -12.10 -0.81 29.81
CA ARG A 233 -11.68 -2.07 30.45
C ARG A 233 -10.64 -2.80 29.61
N VAL A 234 -10.85 -2.87 28.29
CA VAL A 234 -9.86 -3.41 27.35
C VAL A 234 -8.56 -2.63 27.47
N ALA A 235 -8.62 -1.29 27.47
CA ALA A 235 -7.45 -0.43 27.62
C ALA A 235 -6.70 -0.66 28.94
N ALA A 236 -7.41 -0.86 30.05
CA ALA A 236 -6.77 -1.16 31.35
C ALA A 236 -5.99 -2.49 31.32
N ILE A 237 -6.53 -3.52 30.65
CA ILE A 237 -5.84 -4.81 30.47
C ILE A 237 -4.66 -4.66 29.50
N GLU A 238 -4.83 -3.92 28.41
CA GLU A 238 -3.74 -3.63 27.46
C GLU A 238 -2.59 -2.86 28.13
N GLU A 239 -2.89 -1.92 29.04
CA GLU A 239 -1.90 -1.19 29.82
C GLU A 239 -1.13 -2.11 30.79
N GLN A 240 -1.83 -3.01 31.48
CA GLN A 240 -1.19 -4.03 32.33
C GLN A 240 -0.28 -4.98 31.55
N LEU A 241 -0.65 -5.31 30.31
CA LEU A 241 0.14 -6.14 29.39
C LEU A 241 1.21 -5.34 28.64
N GLN A 242 1.32 -4.03 28.88
CA GLN A 242 2.26 -3.12 28.22
C GLN A 242 2.11 -3.09 26.68
N LEU A 243 0.95 -3.49 26.15
CA LEU A 243 0.65 -3.52 24.71
C LEU A 243 0.90 -2.17 24.00
N PRO A 244 0.56 -1.00 24.60
CA PRO A 244 0.87 0.30 24.00
C PRO A 244 2.36 0.52 23.72
N LEU A 245 3.26 0.01 24.57
CA LEU A 245 4.71 0.11 24.34
C LEU A 245 5.14 -0.74 23.15
N TYR A 246 4.53 -1.90 22.95
CA TYR A 246 4.81 -2.74 21.79
C TYR A 246 4.28 -2.14 20.49
N TYR A 247 3.11 -1.47 20.51
CA TYR A 247 2.63 -0.71 19.35
C TYR A 247 3.55 0.44 18.98
N GLN A 248 4.08 1.17 19.97
CA GLN A 248 5.09 2.21 19.71
C GLN A 248 6.38 1.63 19.12
N ARG A 249 6.87 0.50 19.66
CA ARG A 249 8.03 -0.21 19.12
C ARG A 249 7.82 -0.72 17.70
N GLN A 250 6.62 -1.21 17.39
CA GLN A 250 6.27 -1.63 16.03
C GLN A 250 6.34 -0.42 15.08
N LYS A 251 5.70 0.69 15.46
CA LYS A 251 5.71 1.92 14.65
C LYS A 251 7.12 2.45 14.41
N SER A 252 7.95 2.52 15.46
CA SER A 252 9.34 2.97 15.31
C SER A 252 10.15 2.03 14.42
N SER A 253 9.93 0.71 14.52
CA SER A 253 10.58 -0.28 13.66
C SER A 253 10.17 -0.12 12.19
N GLU A 254 8.91 0.21 11.91
CA GLU A 254 8.42 0.49 10.56
C GLU A 254 9.02 1.77 9.97
N GLU A 255 9.14 2.83 10.78
CA GLU A 255 9.78 4.09 10.38
C GLU A 255 11.27 3.89 10.05
N GLU A 256 12.00 3.19 10.92
CA GLU A 256 13.42 2.84 10.72
C GLU A 256 13.64 1.99 9.46
N LEU A 257 12.75 1.02 9.19
CA LEU A 257 12.80 0.17 8.01
C LEU A 257 12.55 1.00 6.74
N SER A 258 11.57 1.90 6.76
CA SER A 258 11.29 2.80 5.64
C SER A 258 12.48 3.72 5.32
N ALA A 259 13.19 4.21 6.35
CA ALA A 259 14.38 5.04 6.17
C ALA A 259 15.54 4.23 5.57
N SER A 260 15.78 3.00 6.05
CA SER A 260 16.77 2.08 5.47
C SER A 260 16.49 1.78 4.01
N MET A 261 15.23 1.52 3.64
CA MET A 261 14.85 1.25 2.26
C MET A 261 15.14 2.43 1.33
N ARG A 262 14.86 3.67 1.77
CA ARG A 262 15.19 4.88 0.99
C ARG A 262 16.70 5.02 0.82
N HIS A 263 17.47 4.83 1.89
CA HIS A 263 18.93 4.93 1.82
C HIS A 263 19.53 3.89 0.86
N ILE A 264 19.05 2.65 0.89
CA ILE A 264 19.46 1.60 -0.05
C ILE A 264 19.10 1.99 -1.49
N ALA A 265 17.89 2.51 -1.73
CA ALA A 265 17.48 2.94 -3.07
C ALA A 265 18.37 4.06 -3.64
N ASP A 266 18.80 5.00 -2.79
CA ASP A 266 19.73 6.07 -3.17
C ASP A 266 21.12 5.50 -3.55
N LEU A 267 21.64 4.56 -2.74
CA LEU A 267 22.92 3.88 -3.02
C LEU A 267 22.85 3.04 -4.31
N GLN A 268 21.76 2.31 -4.53
CA GLN A 268 21.53 1.56 -5.76
C GLN A 268 21.43 2.48 -6.98
N THR A 269 20.83 3.66 -6.84
CA THR A 269 20.77 4.64 -7.92
C THR A 269 22.17 5.13 -8.30
N ARG A 270 23.03 5.41 -7.31
CA ARG A 270 24.44 5.78 -7.55
C ARG A 270 25.21 4.65 -8.22
N LEU A 271 25.04 3.41 -7.75
CA LEU A 271 25.70 2.24 -8.34
C LEU A 271 25.25 2.02 -9.79
N ALA A 272 23.96 2.19 -10.08
CA ALA A 272 23.41 2.11 -11.43
C ALA A 272 23.96 3.21 -12.35
N GLN A 273 24.24 4.41 -11.85
CA GLN A 273 24.88 5.49 -12.62
C GLN A 273 26.31 5.07 -13.04
N TYR A 274 27.10 4.52 -12.11
CA TYR A 274 28.43 4.00 -12.41
C TYR A 274 28.40 2.81 -13.37
N ALA A 275 27.45 1.91 -13.20
CA ALA A 275 27.22 0.77 -14.09
C ALA A 275 26.79 1.21 -15.49
N GLN A 276 26.10 2.35 -15.63
CA GLN A 276 25.75 2.97 -16.91
C GLN A 276 26.86 3.88 -17.46
N GLY A 277 27.96 4.08 -16.72
CA GLY A 277 29.09 4.93 -17.14
C GLY A 277 28.69 6.39 -17.23
N THR A 278 27.69 6.77 -16.44
CA THR A 278 27.15 8.12 -16.35
C THR A 278 27.52 8.71 -15.00
N GLY A 279 27.81 10.01 -14.97
CA GLY A 279 28.08 10.72 -13.72
C GLY A 279 29.25 11.70 -13.86
N PRO A 280 29.36 12.68 -12.96
CA PRO A 280 30.29 13.79 -13.11
C PRO A 280 31.75 13.34 -13.21
N LEU A 281 32.16 12.31 -12.47
CA LEU A 281 33.50 11.74 -12.55
C LEU A 281 33.75 10.96 -13.85
N PHE A 282 32.78 10.15 -14.28
CA PHE A 282 32.86 9.41 -15.54
C PHE A 282 32.98 10.36 -16.74
N ASP A 283 32.14 11.39 -16.77
CA ASP A 283 32.12 12.40 -17.83
C ASP A 283 33.44 13.19 -17.85
N ALA A 284 33.96 13.58 -16.68
CA ALA A 284 35.23 14.29 -16.57
C ALA A 284 36.41 13.44 -17.09
N ILE A 285 36.48 12.16 -16.70
CA ILE A 285 37.52 11.23 -17.15
C ILE A 285 37.40 11.02 -18.67
N ALA A 286 36.20 10.75 -19.18
CA ALA A 286 35.97 10.52 -20.61
C ALA A 286 36.31 11.75 -21.46
N GLN A 287 35.97 12.95 -21.01
CA GLN A 287 36.31 14.21 -21.69
C GLN A 287 37.83 14.44 -21.73
N GLN A 288 38.52 14.28 -20.61
CA GLN A 288 39.98 14.46 -20.57
C GLN A 288 40.69 13.42 -21.43
N LEU A 289 40.27 12.15 -21.33
CA LEU A 289 40.85 11.06 -22.11
C LEU A 289 40.63 11.26 -23.61
N SER A 290 39.42 11.66 -24.04
CA SER A 290 39.12 11.91 -25.46
C SER A 290 39.89 13.09 -26.03
N GLN A 291 40.02 14.19 -25.28
CA GLN A 291 40.82 15.36 -25.69
C GLN A 291 42.29 14.98 -25.91
N GLN A 292 42.86 14.16 -25.04
CA GLN A 292 44.26 13.75 -25.14
C GLN A 292 44.51 12.72 -26.23
N ILE A 293 43.60 11.75 -26.42
CA ILE A 293 43.70 10.78 -27.52
C ILE A 293 43.62 11.51 -28.87
N ALA A 294 42.75 12.52 -29.01
CA ALA A 294 42.60 13.28 -30.25
C ALA A 294 43.85 14.09 -30.63
N GLN A 295 44.68 14.47 -29.66
CA GLN A 295 45.92 15.22 -29.90
C GLN A 295 47.08 14.33 -30.39
N MET A 296 46.98 13.00 -30.28
CA MET A 296 48.06 12.09 -30.62
C MET A 296 47.87 11.45 -32.02
N PRO A 297 48.86 11.52 -32.93
CA PRO A 297 48.80 10.85 -34.23
C PRO A 297 49.21 9.37 -34.12
N HIS A 298 48.29 8.52 -33.68
CA HIS A 298 48.53 7.11 -33.35
C HIS A 298 49.04 6.29 -34.54
N ASP A 299 48.41 6.45 -35.72
CA ASP A 299 48.80 5.74 -36.94
C ASP A 299 50.21 6.11 -37.41
N ARG A 300 50.61 7.36 -37.16
CA ARG A 300 51.95 7.85 -37.51
C ARG A 300 53.01 7.29 -36.57
N LEU A 301 52.70 7.16 -35.28
CA LEU A 301 53.60 6.58 -34.27
C LEU A 301 53.82 5.09 -34.53
N GLU A 302 52.77 4.31 -34.80
CA GLU A 302 52.90 2.88 -35.13
C GLU A 302 53.73 2.66 -36.41
N LEU A 303 53.56 3.52 -37.42
CA LEU A 303 54.32 3.46 -38.68
C LEU A 303 55.77 3.93 -38.51
N MET A 304 56.04 4.83 -37.57
CA MET A 304 57.40 5.27 -37.21
C MET A 304 58.14 4.21 -36.41
N VAL A 305 57.50 3.57 -35.43
CA VAL A 305 58.08 2.43 -34.67
C VAL A 305 58.55 1.35 -35.64
N GLY A 306 57.74 0.97 -36.63
CA GLY A 306 58.10 -0.03 -37.64
C GLY A 306 59.28 0.36 -38.55
N LYS A 307 59.76 1.61 -38.50
CA LYS A 307 60.93 2.09 -39.25
C LYS A 307 62.20 2.20 -38.40
N THR A 308 62.08 2.18 -37.07
CA THR A 308 63.20 2.26 -36.13
C THR A 308 63.66 0.87 -35.70
N ALA A 309 64.97 0.62 -35.66
CA ALA A 309 65.54 -0.69 -35.32
C ALA A 309 65.80 -0.90 -33.82
N SER A 310 65.06 -0.20 -32.95
CA SER A 310 65.27 -0.26 -31.49
C SER A 310 64.46 -1.39 -30.86
N PRO A 311 65.07 -2.29 -30.06
CA PRO A 311 64.35 -3.37 -29.38
C PRO A 311 63.41 -2.89 -28.27
N GLU A 312 63.56 -1.65 -27.79
CA GLU A 312 62.66 -1.04 -26.80
C GLU A 312 61.32 -0.62 -27.44
N ASP A 313 61.35 -0.15 -28.68
CA ASP A 313 60.15 0.29 -29.40
C ASP A 313 59.27 -0.90 -29.78
N ASP A 314 59.88 -2.02 -30.21
CA ASP A 314 59.17 -3.27 -30.49
C ASP A 314 58.46 -3.83 -29.25
N ARG A 315 59.08 -3.70 -28.06
CA ARG A 315 58.48 -4.10 -26.79
C ARG A 315 57.28 -3.23 -26.42
N LEU A 316 57.39 -1.91 -26.59
CA LEU A 316 56.28 -0.98 -26.32
C LEU A 316 55.12 -1.19 -27.28
N LEU A 317 55.39 -1.42 -28.57
CA LEU A 317 54.36 -1.74 -29.56
C LEU A 317 53.65 -3.06 -29.22
N GLY A 318 54.40 -4.10 -28.86
CA GLY A 318 53.84 -5.37 -28.40
C GLY A 318 52.95 -5.21 -27.16
N THR A 319 53.36 -4.36 -26.22
CA THR A 319 52.57 -4.03 -25.02
C THR A 319 51.26 -3.32 -25.38
N VAL A 320 51.31 -2.34 -26.29
CA VAL A 320 50.10 -1.62 -26.74
C VAL A 320 49.15 -2.54 -27.52
N GLN A 321 49.67 -3.41 -28.38
CA GLN A 321 48.84 -4.39 -29.09
C GLN A 321 48.17 -5.35 -28.11
N GLN A 322 48.87 -5.79 -27.07
CA GLN A 322 48.29 -6.63 -26.02
C GLN A 322 47.20 -5.87 -25.26
N LEU A 323 47.48 -4.65 -24.77
CA LEU A 323 46.50 -3.83 -24.06
C LEU A 323 45.26 -3.52 -24.90
N LYS A 324 45.42 -3.31 -26.21
CA LYS A 324 44.29 -3.11 -27.15
C LYS A 324 43.42 -4.38 -27.26
N ARG A 325 44.02 -5.57 -27.33
CA ARG A 325 43.27 -6.84 -27.35
C ARG A 325 42.54 -7.05 -26.03
N ASP A 326 43.23 -6.85 -24.91
CA ASP A 326 42.63 -6.97 -23.58
C ASP A 326 41.45 -6.00 -23.40
N ALA A 327 41.57 -4.77 -23.92
CA ALA A 327 40.48 -3.79 -23.91
C ALA A 327 39.27 -4.24 -24.76
N GLN A 328 39.51 -4.84 -25.94
CA GLN A 328 38.44 -5.41 -26.77
C GLN A 328 37.74 -6.60 -26.10
N ASP A 329 38.50 -7.44 -25.39
CA ASP A 329 37.95 -8.56 -24.62
C ASP A 329 37.08 -8.06 -23.47
N ILE A 330 37.52 -7.01 -22.76
CA ILE A 330 36.71 -6.35 -21.72
C ILE A 330 35.44 -5.74 -22.31
N ASP A 331 35.50 -5.09 -23.49
CA ASP A 331 34.30 -4.55 -24.15
C ASP A 331 33.27 -5.65 -24.46
N GLY A 332 33.73 -6.82 -24.92
CA GLY A 332 32.89 -7.99 -25.14
C GLY A 332 32.24 -8.50 -23.84
N GLN A 333 33.01 -8.52 -22.75
CA GLN A 333 32.50 -8.89 -21.42
C GLN A 333 31.48 -7.88 -20.89
N ILE A 334 31.74 -6.58 -21.06
CA ILE A 334 30.82 -5.49 -20.68
C ILE A 334 29.47 -5.66 -21.38
N ARG A 335 29.44 -5.86 -22.70
CA ARG A 335 28.18 -6.06 -23.44
C ARG A 335 27.40 -7.28 -22.97
N THR A 336 28.09 -8.36 -22.67
CA THR A 336 27.47 -9.59 -22.14
C THR A 336 26.90 -9.34 -20.73
N GLN A 337 27.66 -8.63 -19.90
CA GLN A 337 27.27 -8.29 -18.53
C GLN A 337 26.13 -7.27 -18.50
N GLU A 338 26.04 -6.34 -19.45
CA GLU A 338 24.93 -5.40 -19.61
C GLU A 338 23.60 -6.14 -19.82
N LEU A 339 23.58 -7.14 -20.69
CA LEU A 339 22.40 -7.98 -20.90
C LEU A 339 21.98 -8.71 -19.63
N SER A 340 22.95 -9.23 -18.87
CA SER A 340 22.72 -9.85 -17.56
C SER A 340 22.14 -8.83 -16.56
N CYS A 341 22.71 -7.62 -16.48
CA CYS A 341 22.23 -6.56 -15.60
C CYS A 341 20.79 -6.15 -15.93
N VAL A 342 20.42 -6.07 -17.21
CA VAL A 342 19.03 -5.77 -17.63
C VAL A 342 18.06 -6.86 -17.15
N ALA A 343 18.43 -8.14 -17.28
CA ALA A 343 17.61 -9.25 -16.82
C ALA A 343 17.42 -9.24 -15.29
N VAL A 344 18.51 -9.07 -14.54
CA VAL A 344 18.48 -9.01 -13.07
C VAL A 344 17.73 -7.78 -12.57
N ARG A 345 17.91 -6.62 -13.21
CA ARG A 345 17.16 -5.40 -12.90
C ARG A 345 15.66 -5.59 -13.11
N THR A 346 15.26 -6.19 -14.23
CA THR A 346 13.85 -6.51 -14.51
C THR A 346 13.28 -7.43 -13.42
N GLN A 347 14.05 -8.42 -12.96
CA GLN A 347 13.65 -9.30 -11.88
C GLN A 347 13.48 -8.55 -10.55
N ALA A 348 14.39 -7.63 -10.21
CA ALA A 348 14.30 -6.79 -9.01
C ALA A 348 13.09 -5.85 -9.06
N GLU A 349 12.86 -5.16 -10.18
CA GLU A 349 11.70 -4.28 -10.38
C GLU A 349 10.38 -5.06 -10.24
N ARG A 350 10.30 -6.28 -10.79
CA ARG A 350 9.15 -7.16 -10.58
C ARG A 350 8.94 -7.50 -9.11
N ALA A 351 10.01 -7.85 -8.38
CA ALA A 351 9.93 -8.15 -6.95
C ALA A 351 9.36 -6.98 -6.14
N GLU A 352 9.80 -5.76 -6.46
CA GLU A 352 9.30 -4.54 -5.82
C GLU A 352 7.84 -4.25 -6.16
N GLN A 353 7.45 -4.40 -7.43
CA GLN A 353 6.05 -4.27 -7.85
C GLN A 353 5.15 -5.27 -7.11
N LEU A 354 5.63 -6.49 -6.89
CA LEU A 354 4.90 -7.52 -6.16
C LEU A 354 4.68 -7.10 -4.70
N VAL A 355 5.73 -6.62 -4.01
CA VAL A 355 5.64 -6.12 -2.64
C VAL A 355 4.69 -4.93 -2.55
N GLN A 356 4.82 -3.94 -3.44
CA GLN A 356 3.94 -2.78 -3.46
C GLN A 356 2.48 -3.16 -3.71
N ALA A 357 2.21 -4.05 -4.66
CA ALA A 357 0.86 -4.52 -4.95
C ALA A 357 0.27 -5.29 -3.76
N PHE A 358 1.07 -6.07 -3.05
CA PHE A 358 0.63 -6.78 -1.84
C PHE A 358 0.20 -5.81 -0.73
N HIS A 359 1.00 -4.78 -0.46
CA HIS A 359 0.64 -3.74 0.51
C HIS A 359 -0.57 -2.91 0.05
N ARG A 360 -0.59 -2.47 -1.21
CA ARG A 360 -1.66 -1.63 -1.77
C ARG A 360 -3.03 -2.33 -1.76
N ASN A 361 -3.06 -3.63 -1.99
CA ASN A 361 -4.29 -4.42 -1.98
C ASN A 361 -4.72 -4.86 -0.57
N GLY A 362 -3.98 -4.47 0.48
CA GLY A 362 -4.31 -4.83 1.86
C GLY A 362 -4.05 -6.30 2.19
N TYR A 363 -3.28 -7.02 1.37
CA TYR A 363 -2.94 -8.42 1.61
C TYR A 363 -2.02 -8.63 2.82
N ASN A 364 -1.42 -7.55 3.34
CA ASN A 364 -0.65 -7.53 4.57
C ASN A 364 -1.50 -7.33 5.85
N ASP A 365 -2.84 -7.35 5.75
CA ASP A 365 -3.70 -7.20 6.92
C ASP A 365 -3.47 -8.35 7.92
N ALA A 366 -3.25 -8.01 9.19
CA ALA A 366 -3.07 -8.97 10.28
C ALA A 366 -4.26 -9.91 10.46
N GLN A 367 -5.45 -9.51 9.96
CA GLN A 367 -6.66 -10.34 9.97
C GLN A 367 -6.70 -11.38 8.86
N LEU A 368 -5.76 -11.36 7.91
CA LEU A 368 -5.72 -12.33 6.81
C LEU A 368 -4.85 -13.54 7.14
N GLU A 369 -5.38 -14.71 6.82
CA GLU A 369 -4.67 -15.97 6.81
C GLU A 369 -4.72 -16.58 5.41
N TYR A 370 -3.59 -17.11 4.96
CA TYR A 370 -3.44 -17.76 3.66
C TYR A 370 -3.41 -19.27 3.83
N ASP A 371 -4.37 -19.95 3.20
CA ASP A 371 -4.47 -21.42 3.17
C ASP A 371 -3.67 -21.98 1.98
N TRP A 372 -2.40 -22.28 2.23
CA TRP A 372 -1.52 -22.88 1.25
C TRP A 372 -1.76 -24.39 1.19
N GLY A 373 -2.37 -24.86 0.10
CA GLY A 373 -2.55 -26.30 -0.13
C GLY A 373 -1.22 -27.04 -0.29
N PHE A 374 -1.25 -28.38 -0.21
CA PHE A 374 -0.07 -29.24 -0.13
C PHE A 374 0.95 -29.07 -1.28
N PHE A 375 0.52 -28.63 -2.46
CA PHE A 375 1.37 -28.45 -3.65
C PHE A 375 1.79 -27.01 -3.91
N ASN A 376 1.13 -26.03 -3.28
CA ASN A 376 1.31 -24.61 -3.52
C ASN A 376 2.06 -23.98 -2.35
N SER A 377 3.24 -23.42 -2.63
CA SER A 377 4.01 -22.66 -1.65
C SER A 377 4.18 -21.22 -2.12
N PRO A 378 4.26 -20.25 -1.20
CA PRO A 378 4.49 -18.85 -1.56
C PRO A 378 5.76 -18.69 -2.39
N GLU A 379 6.81 -19.43 -2.05
CA GLU A 379 8.11 -19.40 -2.73
C GLU A 379 7.99 -19.78 -4.21
N LYS A 380 7.25 -20.85 -4.53
CA LYS A 380 7.07 -21.29 -5.93
C LYS A 380 6.30 -20.26 -6.75
N LEU A 381 5.25 -19.71 -6.16
CA LEU A 381 4.39 -18.72 -6.80
C LEU A 381 5.20 -17.46 -7.11
N PHE A 382 5.93 -16.93 -6.12
CA PHE A 382 6.76 -15.74 -6.31
C PHE A 382 7.93 -15.98 -7.27
N THR A 383 8.58 -17.15 -7.19
CA THR A 383 9.66 -17.51 -8.13
C THR A 383 9.16 -17.57 -9.57
N SER A 384 7.97 -18.10 -9.82
CA SER A 384 7.38 -18.16 -11.17
C SER A 384 7.16 -16.76 -11.76
N TYR A 385 6.70 -15.83 -10.93
CA TYR A 385 6.44 -14.44 -11.32
C TYR A 385 7.73 -13.67 -11.59
N LEU A 386 8.73 -13.82 -10.73
CA LEU A 386 10.05 -13.19 -10.90
C LEU A 386 10.71 -13.62 -12.22
N ARG A 387 10.62 -14.90 -12.56
CA ARG A 387 11.09 -15.45 -13.85
C ARG A 387 10.26 -14.98 -15.05
N GLY A 388 9.10 -14.37 -14.83
CA GLY A 388 8.21 -13.88 -15.88
C GLY A 388 7.26 -14.92 -16.46
N ASN A 389 7.10 -16.06 -15.79
CA ASN A 389 6.21 -17.14 -16.24
C ASN A 389 4.74 -16.86 -15.87
N SER A 390 4.48 -15.91 -14.98
CA SER A 390 3.15 -15.50 -14.54
C SER A 390 3.05 -13.98 -14.48
N ALA A 391 1.86 -13.45 -14.72
CA ALA A 391 1.60 -12.01 -14.61
C ALA A 391 1.24 -11.63 -13.16
N LEU A 392 1.44 -10.35 -12.80
CA LEU A 392 1.14 -9.84 -11.47
C LEU A 392 -0.32 -10.07 -11.09
N ASN A 393 -1.24 -9.90 -12.05
CA ASN A 393 -2.67 -10.09 -11.83
C ASN A 393 -3.01 -11.56 -11.52
N ASP A 394 -2.28 -12.52 -12.09
CA ASP A 394 -2.50 -13.95 -11.83
C ASP A 394 -2.05 -14.32 -10.43
N VAL A 395 -0.89 -13.80 -10.01
CA VAL A 395 -0.38 -13.92 -8.64
C VAL A 395 -1.38 -13.33 -7.64
N MET A 396 -1.85 -12.10 -7.88
CA MET A 396 -2.80 -11.44 -6.98
C MET A 396 -4.15 -12.18 -6.94
N ARG A 397 -4.61 -12.71 -8.07
CA ARG A 397 -5.83 -13.53 -8.12
C ARG A 397 -5.66 -14.81 -7.31
N GLN A 398 -4.54 -15.51 -7.46
CA GLN A 398 -4.25 -16.72 -6.68
C GLN A 398 -4.18 -16.42 -5.18
N LEU A 399 -3.50 -15.33 -4.78
CA LEU A 399 -3.46 -14.89 -3.39
C LEU A 399 -4.85 -14.59 -2.84
N SER A 400 -5.68 -13.86 -3.60
CA SER A 400 -7.07 -13.57 -3.18
C SER A 400 -7.93 -14.82 -3.02
N ALA A 401 -7.69 -15.85 -3.83
CA ALA A 401 -8.45 -17.09 -3.79
C ALA A 401 -8.11 -17.95 -2.55
N ILE A 402 -6.88 -17.85 -2.06
CA ILE A 402 -6.42 -18.59 -0.86
C ILE A 402 -6.46 -17.73 0.42
N ALA A 403 -6.69 -16.42 0.29
CA ALA A 403 -6.83 -15.50 1.41
C ALA A 403 -8.18 -15.73 2.09
N ARG A 404 -8.12 -16.00 3.39
CA ARG A 404 -9.28 -16.07 4.27
C ARG A 404 -9.12 -15.01 5.33
N ARG A 405 -10.17 -14.22 5.55
CA ARG A 405 -10.25 -13.45 6.79
C ARG A 405 -10.38 -14.45 7.92
N ARG A 406 -9.54 -14.27 8.93
CA ARG A 406 -9.67 -15.00 10.18
C ARG A 406 -11.13 -14.85 10.62
N PRO A 407 -11.88 -15.94 10.84
CA PRO A 407 -13.16 -15.80 11.50
C PRO A 407 -12.84 -15.10 12.82
N SER A 408 -13.40 -13.89 13.04
CA SER A 408 -13.53 -13.38 14.40
C SER A 408 -14.26 -14.49 15.14
N GLY A 409 -13.57 -15.17 16.05
CA GLY A 409 -13.91 -16.52 16.51
C GLY A 409 -15.42 -16.73 16.60
N GLY A 410 -15.98 -17.54 15.69
CA GLY A 410 -17.32 -18.07 15.85
C GLY A 410 -17.27 -19.03 17.04
N GLY A 411 -17.44 -18.46 18.23
CA GLY A 411 -17.37 -19.17 19.51
C GLY A 411 -16.44 -18.56 20.57
N SER A 412 -15.58 -17.59 20.25
CA SER A 412 -14.72 -16.90 21.23
C SER A 412 -14.71 -15.39 20.98
N LEU A 413 -14.80 -14.63 22.06
CA LEU A 413 -15.16 -13.22 22.03
C LEU A 413 -14.00 -12.42 21.40
N SER A 414 -14.16 -12.01 20.16
CA SER A 414 -13.16 -11.19 19.48
C SER A 414 -13.34 -9.74 19.90
N PHE A 415 -12.56 -9.33 20.89
CA PHE A 415 -12.49 -7.95 21.36
C PHE A 415 -11.77 -7.09 20.31
N PRO A 416 -12.39 -6.01 19.79
CA PRO A 416 -11.74 -5.14 18.82
C PRO A 416 -10.47 -4.53 19.43
N SER A 417 -9.35 -4.64 18.73
CA SER A 417 -8.07 -4.08 19.15
C SER A 417 -8.04 -2.57 18.98
N THR A 418 -7.57 -1.86 20.01
CA THR A 418 -7.36 -0.40 19.99
C THR A 418 -6.07 0.03 19.27
N GLY A 419 -5.30 -0.90 18.70
CA GLY A 419 -3.99 -0.64 18.12
C GLY A 419 -4.01 -0.34 16.61
N GLY A 420 -3.77 0.92 16.25
CA GLY A 420 -3.11 1.26 14.98
C GLY A 420 -4.00 1.66 13.80
N SER A 421 -4.84 2.68 13.96
CA SER A 421 -5.22 3.62 12.88
C SER A 421 -5.94 4.83 13.47
N SER A 422 -5.28 5.99 13.47
CA SER A 422 -5.96 7.28 13.58
C SER A 422 -6.78 7.50 12.32
N GLY A 423 -8.00 7.00 12.32
CA GLY A 423 -8.95 7.09 11.21
C GLY A 423 -10.34 6.71 11.68
N SER A 424 -11.08 7.70 12.17
CA SER A 424 -12.54 7.78 12.15
C SER A 424 -13.32 6.48 12.45
N ILE A 425 -13.60 6.22 13.74
CA ILE A 425 -14.56 5.16 14.16
C ILE A 425 -16.03 5.57 13.90
N PHE A 426 -16.29 6.78 13.38
CA PHE A 426 -17.60 7.17 12.87
C PHE A 426 -17.56 7.34 11.34
N GLY A 427 -17.48 6.21 10.64
CA GLY A 427 -17.68 6.12 9.20
C GLY A 427 -19.09 5.64 8.91
N SER A 428 -19.97 6.57 8.58
CA SER A 428 -21.28 6.32 8.00
C SER A 428 -21.19 5.29 6.87
N SER A 429 -21.81 4.13 7.05
CA SER A 429 -22.14 3.22 5.97
C SER A 429 -23.21 3.87 5.09
N SER A 430 -22.77 4.61 4.08
CA SER A 430 -23.63 4.93 2.93
C SER A 430 -23.90 3.63 2.16
N PRO A 431 -25.17 3.23 1.94
CA PRO A 431 -25.46 2.18 0.99
C PRO A 431 -25.26 2.74 -0.42
N ARG A 432 -24.31 2.16 -1.16
CA ARG A 432 -24.24 2.32 -2.61
C ARG A 432 -25.46 1.63 -3.21
N SER A 433 -26.35 2.43 -3.78
CA SER A 433 -27.39 1.99 -4.68
C SER A 433 -26.80 1.29 -5.90
N SER A 434 -27.04 -0.02 -6.05
CA SER A 434 -27.02 -0.69 -7.34
C SER A 434 -28.33 -1.45 -7.51
N GLY A 435 -29.13 -0.99 -8.47
CA GLY A 435 -30.38 -1.64 -8.83
C GLY A 435 -30.15 -3.05 -9.39
N GLY A 436 -31.09 -3.94 -9.07
CA GLY A 436 -31.17 -5.29 -9.60
C GLY A 436 -32.45 -5.94 -9.07
N GLY A 437 -33.42 -6.14 -9.96
CA GLY A 437 -34.77 -6.61 -9.62
C GLY A 437 -34.90 -8.13 -9.42
N GLY A 438 -36.13 -8.51 -9.07
CA GLY A 438 -36.60 -9.89 -8.87
C GLY A 438 -36.68 -10.22 -7.38
N GLY A 439 -37.79 -10.62 -6.78
CA GLY A 439 -39.04 -11.20 -7.27
C GLY A 439 -39.50 -12.17 -6.18
N PHE A 440 -40.72 -12.00 -5.66
CA PHE A 440 -41.61 -12.90 -4.88
C PHE A 440 -40.96 -13.98 -3.97
N HIS A 441 -41.41 -14.18 -2.73
CA HIS A 441 -42.66 -14.89 -2.41
C HIS A 441 -43.21 -14.53 -1.02
N THR A 442 -44.54 -14.51 -1.00
CA THR A 442 -45.44 -14.40 0.15
C THR A 442 -45.59 -15.73 0.90
N SER A 443 -45.69 -15.68 2.24
CA SER A 443 -46.60 -16.56 2.99
C SER A 443 -46.88 -16.04 4.40
N SER A 444 -48.17 -15.68 4.63
CA SER A 444 -49.04 -15.95 5.80
C SER A 444 -48.48 -15.67 7.21
N SER A 445 -49.20 -15.11 8.19
CA SER A 445 -50.61 -14.79 8.42
C SER A 445 -50.70 -14.41 9.91
N SER A 446 -51.36 -13.31 10.29
CA SER A 446 -52.25 -13.23 11.47
C SER A 446 -52.67 -11.78 11.79
N GLY A 447 -53.99 -11.51 11.68
CA GLY A 447 -54.72 -10.42 12.34
C GLY A 447 -54.58 -9.03 11.71
N GLY A 448 -55.53 -8.46 10.95
CA GLY A 448 -56.99 -8.60 11.00
C GLY A 448 -57.62 -7.33 11.59
N GLY A 449 -57.85 -6.31 10.75
CA GLY A 449 -58.50 -5.05 11.14
C GLY A 449 -58.67 -4.10 9.95
N GLY A 450 -59.55 -4.47 9.02
CA GLY A 450 -59.63 -3.88 7.68
C GLY A 450 -60.14 -2.43 7.62
N PHE A 451 -59.48 -1.63 6.77
CA PHE A 451 -60.05 -0.42 6.20
C PHE A 451 -60.62 -0.74 4.82
N ARG A 452 -61.93 -0.57 4.68
CA ARG A 452 -62.64 -0.54 3.40
C ARG A 452 -62.48 0.84 2.79
N THR A 453 -61.59 0.99 1.81
CA THR A 453 -61.71 2.01 0.78
C THR A 453 -62.57 1.43 -0.35
N THR A 454 -63.89 1.51 -0.21
CA THR A 454 -64.78 1.31 -1.36
C THR A 454 -64.90 2.61 -2.14
N ASP A 455 -64.32 2.62 -3.32
CA ASP A 455 -64.73 3.27 -4.56
C ASP A 455 -65.79 4.39 -4.48
N ARG A 456 -65.32 5.62 -4.75
CA ARG A 456 -65.76 6.53 -5.83
C ARG A 456 -65.36 7.97 -5.50
N PHE A 457 -64.57 8.57 -6.39
CA PHE A 457 -64.75 9.98 -6.76
C PHE A 457 -65.75 10.05 -7.90
#